data_AF-A0A376VJ54-F1
#
_entry.id   AF-A0A376VJ54-F1
#
_cell.length_a   1.000
_cell.length_b   1.000
_cell.length_c   1.000
_cell.angle_alpha   90.00
_cell.angle_beta   90.00
_cell.angle_gamma   90.00
#
_symmetry.space_group_name_H-M   'P 1'
#
loop_
_entity.id
_entity.type
_entity.pdbx_description
1 polymer ?
#
loop_
_entity_poly.entity_id
_entity_poly.type
_entity_poly.pdbx_seq_one_letter_code
_entity_poly.pdbx_strand_id
1 'polypeptide(L)'
;MFFAPTLFKQTRPVDLILPLQNQLPQLQQLVGVDKLAPATSALSLSQIIADNTPLTTAITVHGDELAAVLFTSGTEGLPKGVMLTHNNILASERAYCARLNLTWQDVFMMPAPLGHATGFLHGVTAPFLIGARSVLLDIFTPDACLALLEQQRCTCMLGATPFVYDLLNLLEKQPADLSALRFFLCGGTTIPKKVARECQQRGIKLLSVYGSTESSPHAVVNLDDPLSRFMHTDGYACRRC
;
A
#
# COMPACT_ATOMS: atom_id res chain seq x y z
N MET A 1 4.89 -3.33 -22.15
CA MET A 1 3.88 -4.34 -21.79
C MET A 1 2.92 -3.72 -20.79
N PHE A 2 1.62 -3.97 -20.90
CA PHE A 2 0.60 -3.46 -19.99
C PHE A 2 -0.16 -4.62 -19.37
N PHE A 3 -0.42 -4.55 -18.06
CA PHE A 3 -1.14 -5.58 -17.31
C PHE A 3 -2.52 -5.06 -16.94
N ALA A 4 -3.55 -5.82 -17.25
CA ALA A 4 -4.94 -5.53 -16.88
C ALA A 4 -5.64 -6.80 -16.39
N PRO A 5 -6.52 -6.72 -15.38
CA PRO A 5 -7.33 -7.87 -15.02
C PRO A 5 -8.26 -8.24 -16.18
N THR A 6 -8.40 -9.54 -16.43
CA THR A 6 -9.35 -10.06 -17.42
C THR A 6 -10.80 -9.83 -16.99
N LEU A 7 -11.04 -9.80 -15.68
CA LEU A 7 -12.30 -9.45 -15.05
C LEU A 7 -12.03 -8.65 -13.78
N PHE A 8 -12.70 -7.51 -13.65
CA PHE A 8 -12.72 -6.73 -12.41
C PHE A 8 -14.15 -6.29 -12.13
N LYS A 9 -14.74 -6.77 -11.03
CA LYS A 9 -16.18 -6.64 -10.77
C LYS A 9 -16.99 -7.16 -11.96
N GLN A 10 -17.69 -6.28 -12.68
CA GLN A 10 -18.53 -6.61 -13.84
C GLN A 10 -17.95 -6.10 -15.17
N THR A 11 -16.71 -5.61 -15.17
CA THR A 11 -16.05 -5.09 -16.38
C THR A 11 -14.90 -5.98 -16.80
N ARG A 12 -14.56 -5.92 -18.10
CA ARG A 12 -13.39 -6.58 -18.69
C ARG A 12 -12.37 -5.55 -19.16
N PRO A 13 -11.47 -5.06 -18.28
CA PRO A 13 -10.50 -4.02 -18.65
C PRO A 13 -9.64 -4.34 -19.85
N VAL A 14 -9.23 -5.60 -20.03
CA VAL A 14 -8.51 -6.05 -21.23
C VAL A 14 -9.26 -5.68 -22.52
N ASP A 15 -10.57 -5.96 -22.58
CA ASP A 15 -11.40 -5.70 -23.76
C ASP A 15 -11.60 -4.19 -24.01
N LEU A 16 -11.50 -3.36 -22.97
CA LEU A 16 -11.55 -1.90 -23.10
C LEU A 16 -10.23 -1.31 -23.63
N ILE A 17 -9.10 -1.94 -23.32
CA ILE A 17 -7.76 -1.47 -23.71
C ILE A 17 -7.40 -1.96 -25.13
N LEU A 18 -7.86 -3.14 -25.51
CA LEU A 18 -7.51 -3.78 -26.79
C LEU A 18 -7.72 -2.84 -28.01
N PRO A 19 -8.84 -2.10 -28.15
CA PRO A 19 -9.03 -1.18 -29.27
C PRO A 19 -8.03 0.00 -29.29
N LEU A 20 -7.50 0.38 -28.12
CA LEU A 20 -6.54 1.47 -27.97
C LEU A 20 -5.12 1.07 -28.39
N GLN A 21 -4.82 -0.23 -28.53
CA GLN A 21 -3.49 -0.70 -28.90
C GLN A 21 -3.02 -0.14 -30.24
N ASN A 22 -3.94 0.05 -31.20
CA ASN A 22 -3.63 0.66 -32.49
C ASN A 22 -3.28 2.16 -32.40
N GLN A 23 -3.67 2.83 -31.31
CA GLN A 23 -3.41 4.26 -31.08
C GLN A 23 -2.17 4.48 -30.18
N LEU A 24 -1.65 3.43 -29.56
CA LEU A 24 -0.56 3.48 -28.59
C LEU A 24 0.63 2.67 -29.12
N PRO A 25 1.49 3.23 -29.99
CA PRO A 25 2.58 2.49 -30.63
C PRO A 25 3.61 1.93 -29.64
N GLN A 26 3.67 2.49 -28.42
CA GLN A 26 4.52 1.98 -27.33
C GLN A 26 3.90 0.76 -26.61
N LEU A 27 2.60 0.50 -26.78
CA LEU A 27 1.91 -0.66 -26.20
C LEU A 27 2.18 -1.92 -27.02
N GLN A 28 3.33 -2.54 -26.78
CA GLN A 28 3.75 -3.74 -27.52
C GLN A 28 2.96 -5.00 -27.16
N GLN A 29 2.58 -5.15 -25.88
CA GLN A 29 1.99 -6.38 -25.34
C GLN A 29 0.95 -6.04 -24.28
N LEU A 30 -0.21 -6.69 -24.35
CA LEU A 30 -1.25 -6.67 -23.32
C LEU A 30 -1.27 -8.03 -22.63
N VAL A 31 -1.15 -8.02 -21.31
CA VAL A 31 -1.20 -9.21 -20.46
C VAL A 31 -2.45 -9.14 -19.59
N GLY A 32 -3.31 -10.14 -19.74
CA GLY A 32 -4.46 -10.37 -18.90
C GLY A 32 -4.07 -11.04 -17.59
N VAL A 33 -4.30 -10.37 -16.47
CA VAL A 33 -4.24 -10.97 -15.13
C VAL A 33 -5.47 -11.84 -14.95
N ASP A 34 -5.32 -13.12 -15.27
CA ASP A 34 -6.37 -14.10 -15.51
C ASP A 34 -6.81 -14.89 -14.27
N LYS A 35 -6.75 -14.24 -13.11
CA LYS A 35 -7.14 -14.83 -11.81
C LYS A 35 -8.64 -15.13 -11.70
N LEU A 36 -9.48 -14.24 -12.23
CA LEU A 36 -10.94 -14.32 -12.06
C LEU A 36 -11.68 -14.77 -13.34
N ALA A 37 -11.02 -14.67 -14.49
CA ALA A 37 -11.53 -15.12 -15.78
C ALA A 37 -10.35 -15.43 -16.71
N PRO A 38 -10.48 -16.38 -17.65
CA PRO A 38 -9.41 -16.69 -18.59
C PRO A 38 -9.08 -15.48 -19.49
N ALA A 39 -7.81 -15.32 -19.85
CA ALA A 39 -7.41 -14.37 -20.89
C ALA A 39 -7.73 -14.96 -22.27
N THR A 40 -8.69 -14.37 -22.98
CA THR A 40 -9.10 -14.81 -24.33
C THR A 40 -8.58 -13.90 -25.44
N SER A 41 -8.30 -12.64 -25.12
CA SER A 41 -7.97 -11.55 -26.05
C SER A 41 -6.59 -10.93 -25.78
N ALA A 42 -5.83 -11.48 -24.84
CA ALA A 42 -4.52 -11.01 -24.39
C ALA A 42 -3.65 -12.20 -23.95
N LEU A 43 -2.36 -11.97 -23.75
CA LEU A 43 -1.48 -12.98 -23.15
C LEU A 43 -1.96 -13.30 -21.72
N SER A 44 -1.95 -14.57 -21.32
CA SER A 44 -2.29 -14.99 -19.95
C SER A 44 -1.11 -14.80 -19.01
N LEU A 45 -1.32 -14.11 -17.89
CA LEU A 45 -0.29 -14.00 -16.85
C LEU A 45 0.03 -15.38 -16.25
N SER A 46 -0.98 -16.21 -16.01
CA SER A 46 -0.77 -17.54 -15.42
C SER A 46 0.08 -18.45 -16.31
N GLN A 47 -0.13 -18.41 -17.63
CA GLN A 47 0.68 -19.13 -18.61
C GLN A 47 2.11 -18.58 -18.68
N ILE A 48 2.28 -17.25 -18.72
CA ILE A 48 3.62 -16.64 -18.70
C ILE A 48 4.41 -17.12 -17.48
N ILE A 49 3.79 -17.18 -16.30
CA ILE A 49 4.46 -17.67 -15.08
C ILE A 49 4.78 -19.17 -15.17
N ALA A 50 3.88 -19.98 -15.72
CA ALA A 50 4.09 -21.43 -15.83
C ALA A 50 5.17 -21.80 -16.85
N ASP A 51 5.23 -21.07 -17.96
CA ASP A 51 6.10 -21.39 -19.10
C ASP A 51 7.50 -20.79 -18.96
N ASN A 52 7.73 -19.92 -17.99
CA ASN A 52 9.02 -19.24 -17.80
C ASN A 52 9.64 -19.59 -16.44
N THR A 53 10.95 -19.75 -16.44
CA THR A 53 11.72 -19.96 -15.20
C THR A 53 12.07 -18.62 -14.54
N PRO A 54 12.12 -18.55 -13.20
CA PRO A 54 12.58 -17.36 -12.49
C PRO A 54 13.96 -16.89 -12.99
N LEU A 55 14.15 -15.58 -13.08
CA LEU A 55 15.46 -15.00 -13.37
C LEU A 55 16.44 -15.34 -12.23
N THR A 56 17.57 -15.95 -12.58
CA THR A 56 18.65 -16.29 -11.63
C THR A 56 19.77 -15.26 -11.61
N THR A 57 19.85 -14.43 -12.65
CA THR A 57 20.83 -13.35 -12.78
C THR A 57 20.24 -12.03 -12.33
N ALA A 58 20.98 -11.30 -11.50
CA ALA A 58 20.61 -9.95 -11.12
C ALA A 58 20.61 -9.04 -12.36
N ILE A 59 19.54 -8.25 -12.52
CA ILE A 59 19.51 -7.18 -13.52
C ILE A 59 20.21 -5.96 -12.91
N THR A 60 21.25 -5.48 -13.58
CA THR A 60 21.95 -4.26 -13.17
C THR A 60 21.17 -3.03 -13.65
N VAL A 61 20.79 -2.17 -12.71
CA VAL A 61 20.14 -0.87 -12.95
C VAL A 61 20.82 0.19 -12.11
N HIS A 62 20.89 1.43 -12.59
CA HIS A 62 21.40 2.54 -11.79
C HIS A 62 20.35 3.02 -10.78
N GLY A 63 20.77 3.43 -9.58
CA GLY A 63 19.85 3.86 -8.52
C GLY A 63 18.99 5.06 -8.87
N ASP A 64 19.44 5.89 -9.82
CA ASP A 64 18.70 7.07 -10.31
C ASP A 64 17.87 6.79 -11.57
N GLU A 65 17.81 5.53 -12.04
CA GLU A 65 16.84 5.14 -13.05
C GLU A 65 15.43 5.08 -12.47
N LEU A 66 14.43 5.33 -13.33
CA LEU A 66 13.02 5.27 -12.96
C LEU A 66 12.63 3.85 -12.56
N ALA A 67 12.13 3.71 -11.35
CA ALA A 67 11.66 2.45 -10.78
C ALA A 67 10.13 2.33 -10.83
N ALA A 68 9.41 3.44 -10.64
CA ALA A 68 7.96 3.45 -10.64
C ALA A 68 7.40 4.78 -11.17
N VAL A 69 6.22 4.70 -11.79
CA VAL A 69 5.38 5.86 -12.10
C VAL A 69 4.02 5.65 -11.46
N LEU A 70 3.68 6.48 -10.48
CA LEU A 70 2.40 6.40 -9.77
C LEU A 70 1.52 7.58 -10.18
N PHE A 71 0.33 7.27 -10.69
CA PHE A 71 -0.59 8.31 -11.14
C PHE A 71 -1.43 8.87 -9.99
N THR A 72 -1.56 10.19 -9.94
CA THR A 72 -2.38 10.93 -8.99
C THR A 72 -3.46 11.72 -9.71
N SER A 73 -4.55 12.05 -9.01
CA SER A 73 -5.59 12.93 -9.53
C SER A 73 -5.01 14.34 -9.69
N GLY A 74 -4.80 14.78 -10.94
CA GLY A 74 -4.42 16.16 -11.21
C GLY A 74 -5.61 17.09 -10.96
N THR A 75 -5.34 18.24 -10.35
CA THR A 75 -6.35 19.31 -10.11
C THR A 75 -6.97 19.86 -11.40
N GLU A 76 -6.32 19.64 -12.54
CA GLU A 76 -6.73 20.08 -13.88
C GLU A 76 -7.53 19.01 -14.65
N GLY A 77 -7.91 17.91 -14.00
CA GLY A 77 -8.72 16.83 -14.59
C GLY A 77 -7.92 15.77 -15.37
N LEU A 78 -6.66 16.06 -15.73
CA LEU A 78 -5.74 15.07 -16.29
C LEU A 78 -4.88 14.44 -15.19
N PRO A 79 -4.75 13.09 -15.15
CA PRO A 79 -3.91 12.42 -14.16
C PRO A 79 -2.43 12.76 -14.38
N LYS A 80 -1.71 13.04 -13.29
CA LYS A 80 -0.27 13.36 -13.29
C LYS A 80 0.51 12.12 -12.85
N GLY A 81 1.58 11.78 -13.56
CA GLY A 81 2.45 10.65 -13.24
C GLY A 81 3.63 11.10 -12.37
N VAL A 82 3.68 10.65 -11.12
CA VAL A 82 4.83 10.87 -10.25
C VAL A 82 5.90 9.85 -10.58
N MET A 83 7.04 10.33 -11.06
CA MET A 83 8.20 9.53 -11.41
C MET A 83 9.10 9.34 -10.20
N LEU A 84 9.34 8.09 -9.80
CA LEU A 84 10.17 7.73 -8.66
C LEU A 84 11.35 6.88 -9.12
N THR A 85 12.56 7.27 -8.73
CA THR A 85 13.77 6.46 -8.93
C THR A 85 13.88 5.36 -7.87
N HIS A 86 14.77 4.39 -8.10
CA HIS A 86 15.09 3.39 -7.06
C HIS A 86 15.58 4.07 -5.77
N ASN A 87 16.43 5.08 -5.89
CA ASN A 87 16.95 5.84 -4.75
C ASN A 87 15.84 6.59 -3.99
N ASN A 88 14.86 7.19 -4.69
CA ASN A 88 13.72 7.82 -4.02
C ASN A 88 12.97 6.82 -3.14
N ILE A 89 12.63 5.67 -3.71
CA ILE A 89 11.88 4.61 -3.02
C ILE A 89 12.69 4.06 -1.83
N LEU A 90 13.96 3.72 -2.05
CA LEU A 90 14.82 3.14 -1.03
C LEU A 90 15.12 4.10 0.12
N ALA A 91 15.42 5.37 -0.17
CA ALA A 91 15.65 6.37 0.87
C ALA A 91 14.42 6.52 1.76
N SER A 92 13.25 6.62 1.12
CA SER A 92 11.99 6.83 1.81
C SER A 92 11.58 5.65 2.70
N GLU A 93 11.54 4.44 2.15
CA GLU A 93 11.11 3.26 2.92
C GLU A 93 12.13 2.87 4.01
N ARG A 94 13.43 3.12 3.81
CA ARG A 94 14.43 2.96 4.88
C ARG A 94 14.17 3.91 6.04
N ALA A 95 13.90 5.18 5.74
CA ALA A 95 13.65 6.18 6.76
C ALA A 95 12.32 5.93 7.50
N TYR A 96 11.28 5.50 6.78
CA TYR A 96 10.01 5.04 7.31
C TYR A 96 10.19 3.86 8.29
N CYS A 97 10.86 2.79 7.84
CA CYS A 97 11.09 1.60 8.67
C CYS A 97 11.93 1.92 9.91
N ALA A 98 13.01 2.68 9.74
CA ALA A 98 13.86 3.08 10.85
C ALA A 98 13.11 3.92 11.89
N ARG A 99 12.24 4.84 11.45
CA ARG A 99 11.50 5.72 12.35
C ARG A 99 10.46 5.00 13.18
N LEU A 100 9.82 3.99 12.62
CA LEU A 100 8.79 3.20 13.29
C LEU A 100 9.35 1.95 13.97
N ASN A 101 10.68 1.80 14.05
CA ASN A 101 11.34 0.61 14.59
C ASN A 101 10.74 -0.68 14.00
N LEU A 102 10.55 -0.68 12.68
CA LEU A 102 10.05 -1.82 11.91
C LEU A 102 11.21 -2.76 11.60
N THR A 103 10.97 -4.06 11.74
CA THR A 103 11.97 -5.10 11.53
C THR A 103 11.40 -6.27 10.73
N TRP A 104 12.24 -7.23 10.35
CA TRP A 104 11.83 -8.47 9.70
C TRP A 104 10.79 -9.29 10.49
N GLN A 105 10.63 -9.03 11.80
CA GLN A 105 9.63 -9.69 12.65
C GLN A 105 8.22 -9.10 12.49
N ASP A 106 8.08 -7.95 11.83
CA ASP A 106 6.79 -7.30 11.66
C ASP A 106 5.93 -7.95 10.57
N VAL A 107 4.62 -7.86 10.77
CA VAL A 107 3.60 -8.37 9.86
C VAL A 107 2.70 -7.21 9.46
N PHE A 108 2.84 -6.76 8.22
CA PHE A 108 2.19 -5.58 7.67
C PHE A 108 0.81 -5.96 7.14
N MET A 109 -0.25 -5.39 7.71
CA MET A 109 -1.58 -5.44 7.11
C MET A 109 -1.74 -4.27 6.14
N MET A 110 -1.97 -4.56 4.87
CA MET A 110 -2.21 -3.53 3.85
C MET A 110 -3.54 -3.74 3.12
N PRO A 111 -4.57 -2.96 3.48
CA PRO A 111 -5.83 -2.89 2.72
C PRO A 111 -5.83 -1.83 1.61
N ALA A 112 -4.80 -0.97 1.55
CA ALA A 112 -4.73 0.07 0.53
C ALA A 112 -4.35 -0.54 -0.83
N PRO A 113 -4.99 -0.12 -1.94
CA PRO A 113 -4.67 -0.64 -3.27
C PRO A 113 -3.20 -0.47 -3.64
N LEU A 114 -2.62 -1.46 -4.31
CA LEU A 114 -1.22 -1.40 -4.77
C LEU A 114 -0.99 -0.39 -5.90
N GLY A 115 -2.04 0.07 -6.57
CA GLY A 115 -1.95 1.19 -7.51
C GLY A 115 -1.79 2.56 -6.85
N HIS A 116 -1.96 2.63 -5.51
CA HIS A 116 -1.76 3.83 -4.71
C HIS A 116 -0.38 3.78 -4.02
N ALA A 117 0.23 4.94 -3.79
CA ALA A 117 1.55 5.05 -3.14
C ALA A 117 1.61 4.30 -1.81
N THR A 118 0.57 4.40 -0.98
CA THR A 118 0.47 3.65 0.28
C THR A 118 0.59 2.14 0.10
N GLY A 119 -0.15 1.55 -0.84
CA GLY A 119 -0.12 0.11 -1.04
C GLY A 119 1.20 -0.35 -1.64
N PHE A 120 1.71 0.37 -2.65
CA PHE A 120 2.96 0.05 -3.32
C PHE A 120 4.20 0.20 -2.41
N LEU A 121 4.35 1.37 -1.80
CA LEU A 121 5.53 1.71 -1.01
C LEU A 121 5.49 0.98 0.35
N HIS A 122 4.43 1.17 1.13
CA HIS A 122 4.38 0.64 2.50
C HIS A 122 3.87 -0.80 2.60
N GLY A 123 3.04 -1.22 1.66
CA GLY A 123 2.43 -2.55 1.68
C GLY A 123 3.32 -3.61 1.07
N VAL A 124 4.11 -3.24 0.06
CA VAL A 124 4.96 -4.19 -0.68
C VAL A 124 6.43 -3.85 -0.49
N THR A 125 6.83 -2.61 -0.76
CA THR A 125 8.24 -2.26 -0.80
C THR A 125 8.91 -2.28 0.58
N ALA A 126 8.35 -1.59 1.60
CA ALA A 126 8.87 -1.60 2.97
C ALA A 126 9.07 -3.01 3.55
N PRO A 127 8.06 -3.90 3.57
CA PRO A 127 8.24 -5.21 4.15
C PRO A 127 9.29 -6.02 3.37
N PHE A 128 9.33 -5.94 2.05
CA PHE A 128 10.31 -6.67 1.25
C PHE A 128 11.74 -6.16 1.49
N LEU A 129 11.90 -4.85 1.64
CA LEU A 129 13.18 -4.20 1.94
C LEU A 129 13.80 -4.70 3.26
N ILE A 130 12.97 -4.97 4.27
CA ILE A 130 13.44 -5.38 5.60
C ILE A 130 13.27 -6.89 5.86
N GLY A 131 12.78 -7.67 4.88
CA GLY A 131 12.51 -9.11 5.05
C GLY A 131 11.31 -9.43 5.93
N ALA A 132 10.38 -8.48 6.11
CA ALA A 132 9.16 -8.64 6.87
C ALA A 132 8.02 -9.26 6.03
N ARG A 133 6.95 -9.67 6.72
CA ARG A 133 5.78 -10.27 6.08
C ARG A 133 4.79 -9.19 5.64
N SER A 134 4.27 -9.33 4.42
CA SER A 134 3.16 -8.51 3.91
C SER A 134 1.88 -9.34 3.79
N VAL A 135 0.79 -8.85 4.40
CA VAL A 135 -0.57 -9.39 4.31
C VAL A 135 -1.41 -8.38 3.53
N LEU A 136 -1.70 -8.71 2.27
CA LEU A 136 -2.43 -7.85 1.36
C LEU A 136 -3.92 -8.20 1.35
N LEU A 137 -4.78 -7.19 1.46
CA LEU A 137 -6.22 -7.32 1.29
C LEU A 137 -6.66 -6.57 0.03
N ASP A 138 -7.11 -7.34 -0.97
CA ASP A 138 -7.46 -6.84 -2.30
C ASP A 138 -8.65 -5.86 -2.27
N ILE A 139 -9.72 -6.25 -1.58
CA ILE A 139 -10.92 -5.42 -1.39
C ILE A 139 -11.14 -5.25 0.10
N PHE A 140 -11.04 -4.01 0.57
CA PHE A 140 -11.31 -3.69 1.97
C PHE A 140 -12.77 -3.95 2.33
N THR A 141 -12.99 -4.83 3.29
CA THR A 141 -14.17 -4.84 4.14
C THR A 141 -13.70 -4.90 5.60
N PRO A 142 -14.41 -4.25 6.54
CA PRO A 142 -14.01 -4.26 7.95
C PRO A 142 -13.89 -5.68 8.50
N ASP A 143 -14.82 -6.57 8.15
CA ASP A 143 -14.83 -7.97 8.59
C ASP A 143 -13.59 -8.73 8.10
N ALA A 144 -13.27 -8.65 6.80
CA ALA A 144 -12.11 -9.34 6.24
C ALA A 144 -10.80 -8.76 6.78
N CYS A 145 -10.74 -7.43 6.96
CA CYS A 145 -9.57 -6.77 7.51
C CYS A 145 -9.35 -7.18 8.97
N LEU A 146 -10.41 -7.19 9.79
CA LEU A 146 -10.33 -7.58 11.19
C LEU A 146 -9.93 -9.05 11.34
N ALA A 147 -10.53 -9.94 10.54
CA ALA A 147 -10.18 -11.35 10.51
C ALA A 147 -8.70 -11.57 10.15
N LEU A 148 -8.16 -10.85 9.16
CA LEU A 148 -6.76 -10.97 8.79
C LEU A 148 -5.81 -10.40 9.86
N LEU A 149 -6.17 -9.28 10.48
CA LEU A 149 -5.39 -8.70 11.60
C LEU A 149 -5.19 -9.73 12.71
N GLU A 150 -6.26 -10.41 13.11
CA GLU A 150 -6.25 -11.43 14.17
C GLU A 150 -5.55 -12.72 13.70
N GLN A 151 -5.99 -13.32 12.59
CA GLN A 151 -5.49 -14.61 12.10
C GLN A 151 -4.01 -14.58 11.74
N GLN A 152 -3.52 -13.46 11.19
CA GLN A 152 -2.13 -13.31 10.78
C GLN A 152 -1.27 -12.63 11.83
N ARG A 153 -1.85 -12.28 13.00
CA ARG A 153 -1.17 -11.56 14.09
C ARG A 153 -0.42 -10.33 13.58
N CYS A 154 -1.10 -9.53 12.76
CA CYS A 154 -0.51 -8.35 12.13
C CYS A 154 -0.02 -7.36 13.19
N THR A 155 1.21 -6.89 13.04
CA THR A 155 1.87 -6.03 14.03
C THR A 155 1.75 -4.56 13.71
N CYS A 156 1.55 -4.20 12.44
CA CYS A 156 1.33 -2.83 12.00
C CYS A 156 0.36 -2.77 10.83
N MET A 157 -0.37 -1.66 10.74
CA MET A 157 -1.28 -1.37 9.65
C MET A 157 -1.15 0.11 9.27
N LEU A 158 -1.23 0.40 7.97
CA LEU A 158 -1.34 1.77 7.48
C LEU A 158 -2.61 1.90 6.63
N GLY A 159 -3.35 2.98 6.85
CA GLY A 159 -4.61 3.23 6.18
C GLY A 159 -5.04 4.68 6.21
N ALA A 160 -6.13 4.96 5.51
CA ALA A 160 -6.84 6.23 5.65
C ALA A 160 -7.75 6.18 6.89
N THR A 161 -8.11 7.35 7.41
CA THR A 161 -9.03 7.51 8.55
C THR A 161 -10.31 6.67 8.47
N PRO A 162 -10.97 6.53 7.30
CA PRO A 162 -12.16 5.68 7.19
C PRO A 162 -11.92 4.21 7.58
N PHE A 163 -10.73 3.64 7.30
CA PHE A 163 -10.44 2.25 7.63
C PHE A 163 -10.46 2.00 9.14
N VAL A 164 -9.78 2.84 9.92
CA VAL A 164 -9.79 2.69 11.38
C VAL A 164 -11.18 2.98 11.95
N TYR A 165 -11.91 3.94 11.39
CA TYR A 165 -13.28 4.24 11.82
C TYR A 165 -14.21 3.02 11.63
N ASP A 166 -14.18 2.39 10.46
CA ASP A 166 -15.02 1.23 10.17
C ASP A 166 -14.63 0.02 11.02
N LEU A 167 -13.34 -0.18 11.29
CA LEU A 167 -12.86 -1.23 12.20
C LEU A 167 -13.33 -1.00 13.64
N LEU A 168 -13.30 0.25 14.14
CA LEU A 168 -13.81 0.59 15.47
C LEU A 168 -15.31 0.28 15.60
N ASN A 169 -16.10 0.64 14.58
CA ASN A 169 -17.54 0.34 14.55
C ASN A 169 -17.81 -1.17 14.53
N LEU A 170 -16.97 -1.96 13.86
CA LEU A 170 -17.10 -3.42 13.86
C LEU A 170 -16.72 -4.02 15.21
N LEU A 171 -15.63 -3.54 15.83
CA LEU A 171 -15.17 -3.95 17.15
C LEU A 171 -16.16 -3.66 18.29
N GLU A 172 -17.15 -2.79 18.09
CA GLU A 172 -18.29 -2.63 19.01
C GLU A 172 -19.23 -3.84 19.01
N LYS A 173 -19.37 -4.49 17.86
CA LYS A 173 -20.32 -5.59 17.63
C LYS A 173 -19.64 -6.95 17.70
N GLN A 174 -18.37 -7.01 17.32
CA GLN A 174 -17.57 -8.23 17.21
C GLN A 174 -16.17 -7.97 17.78
N PRO A 175 -15.93 -8.34 19.05
CA PRO A 175 -14.58 -8.30 19.63
C PRO A 175 -13.62 -9.19 18.85
N ALA A 176 -12.38 -8.75 18.68
CA ALA A 176 -11.30 -9.51 18.08
C ALA A 176 -9.99 -9.30 18.87
N ASP A 177 -9.11 -10.29 18.87
CA ASP A 177 -7.78 -10.19 19.48
C ASP A 177 -6.84 -9.34 18.60
N LEU A 178 -6.63 -8.10 19.01
CA LEU A 178 -5.66 -7.18 18.40
C LEU A 178 -4.38 -7.02 19.25
N SER A 179 -4.10 -7.96 20.17
CA SER A 179 -2.92 -7.88 21.05
C SER A 179 -1.58 -7.85 20.31
N ALA A 180 -1.53 -8.38 19.07
CA ALA A 180 -0.34 -8.32 18.23
C ALA A 180 -0.11 -6.94 17.60
N LEU A 181 -1.17 -6.13 17.43
CA LEU A 181 -1.11 -4.86 16.72
C LEU A 181 -0.40 -3.81 17.58
N ARG A 182 0.83 -3.46 17.21
CA ARG A 182 1.64 -2.44 17.88
C ARG A 182 1.11 -1.04 17.61
N PHE A 183 0.65 -0.78 16.38
CA PHE A 183 0.09 0.51 15.99
C PHE A 183 -0.73 0.45 14.70
N PHE A 184 -1.65 1.40 14.57
CA PHE A 184 -2.30 1.78 13.33
C PHE A 184 -1.75 3.15 12.91
N LEU A 185 -1.16 3.23 11.72
CA LEU A 185 -0.69 4.48 11.13
C LEU A 185 -1.77 5.03 10.20
N CYS A 186 -2.11 6.31 10.35
CA CYS A 186 -3.17 6.95 9.61
C CYS A 186 -2.64 8.14 8.83
N GLY A 187 -2.90 8.18 7.53
CA GLY A 187 -2.42 9.24 6.64
C GLY A 187 -3.47 9.71 5.63
N GLY A 188 -3.11 10.76 4.90
CA GLY A 188 -3.91 11.34 3.81
C GLY A 188 -4.91 12.42 4.25
N THR A 189 -5.43 12.36 5.48
CA THR A 189 -6.29 13.42 6.06
C THR A 189 -6.08 13.55 7.56
N THR A 190 -6.51 14.68 8.13
CA THR A 190 -6.50 14.88 9.59
C THR A 190 -7.36 13.83 10.30
N ILE A 191 -6.82 13.26 11.38
CA ILE A 191 -7.52 12.29 12.23
C ILE A 191 -8.54 13.02 13.13
N PRO A 192 -9.85 12.68 13.08
CA PRO A 192 -10.84 13.24 13.97
C PRO A 192 -10.56 12.87 15.44
N LYS A 193 -10.70 13.84 16.36
CA LYS A 193 -10.50 13.63 17.80
C LYS A 193 -11.32 12.48 18.38
N LYS A 194 -12.53 12.24 17.84
CA LYS A 194 -13.40 11.14 18.26
C LYS A 194 -12.74 9.78 18.00
N VAL A 195 -12.25 9.57 16.77
CA VAL A 195 -11.56 8.33 16.35
C VAL A 195 -10.32 8.08 17.20
N ALA A 196 -9.52 9.11 17.46
CA ALA A 196 -8.33 9.00 18.29
C ALA A 196 -8.66 8.56 19.74
N ARG A 197 -9.73 9.12 20.33
CA ARG A 197 -10.19 8.75 21.67
C ARG A 197 -10.71 7.32 21.75
N GLU A 198 -11.47 6.88 20.76
CA GLU A 198 -12.01 5.51 20.69
C GLU A 198 -10.88 4.47 20.54
N CYS A 199 -9.87 4.76 19.71
CA CYS A 199 -8.67 3.94 19.62
C CYS A 199 -7.98 3.81 20.99
N GLN A 200 -7.78 4.94 21.67
CA GLN A 200 -7.14 4.97 23.00
C GLN A 200 -7.91 4.13 24.02
N GLN A 201 -9.25 4.24 24.06
CA GLN A 201 -10.10 3.47 24.97
C GLN A 201 -10.00 1.95 24.73
N ARG A 202 -9.67 1.54 23.50
CA ARG A 202 -9.50 0.14 23.10
C ARG A 202 -8.04 -0.32 23.14
N GLY A 203 -7.11 0.52 23.58
CA GLY A 203 -5.68 0.21 23.60
C GLY A 203 -5.02 0.18 22.21
N ILE A 204 -5.70 0.69 21.17
CA ILE A 204 -5.14 0.79 19.82
C ILE A 204 -4.27 2.04 19.74
N LYS A 205 -2.99 1.87 19.44
CA LYS A 205 -2.05 2.98 19.26
C LYS A 205 -2.21 3.58 17.86
N LEU A 206 -2.96 4.67 17.76
CA LEU A 206 -3.17 5.41 16.53
C LEU A 206 -2.10 6.49 16.33
N LEU A 207 -1.42 6.48 15.19
CA LEU A 207 -0.32 7.37 14.83
C LEU A 207 -0.66 8.15 13.56
N SER A 208 -0.17 9.38 13.44
CA SER A 208 -0.31 10.19 12.22
C SER A 208 0.92 10.08 11.33
N VAL A 209 0.70 10.06 10.00
CA VAL A 209 1.73 10.19 8.98
C VAL A 209 1.30 11.20 7.92
N TYR A 210 2.24 12.02 7.49
CA TYR A 210 2.07 12.95 6.39
C TYR A 210 3.05 12.65 5.26
N GLY A 211 2.53 12.69 4.04
CA GLY A 211 3.28 12.54 2.81
C GLY A 211 2.36 12.69 1.61
N SER A 212 2.97 12.83 0.43
CA SER A 212 2.29 12.77 -0.86
C SER A 212 2.95 11.71 -1.74
N THR A 213 2.39 11.36 -2.89
CA THR A 213 3.04 10.40 -3.80
C THR A 213 4.43 10.90 -4.25
N GLU A 214 4.55 12.21 -4.49
CA GLU A 214 5.80 12.92 -4.81
C GLU A 214 6.84 12.87 -3.69
N SER A 215 6.40 12.52 -2.49
CA SER A 215 7.13 12.67 -1.24
C SER A 215 6.80 11.54 -0.24
N SER A 216 6.63 10.30 -0.68
CA SER A 216 6.00 9.27 0.17
C SER A 216 7.00 8.43 0.94
N PRO A 217 6.97 8.41 2.30
CA PRO A 217 6.37 9.35 3.26
C PRO A 217 7.44 10.31 3.81
N HIS A 218 7.05 11.50 4.25
CA HIS A 218 8.03 12.54 4.63
C HIS A 218 8.02 12.93 6.09
N ALA A 219 6.88 12.84 6.76
CA ALA A 219 6.82 13.08 8.20
C ALA A 219 6.02 12.00 8.92
N VAL A 220 6.58 11.50 10.00
CA VAL A 220 5.90 10.56 10.89
C VAL A 220 6.32 10.81 12.33
N VAL A 221 5.41 10.52 13.24
CA VAL A 221 5.63 10.54 14.69
C VAL A 221 6.54 9.37 15.12
N ASN A 222 7.23 9.49 16.25
CA ASN A 222 7.93 8.33 16.83
C ASN A 222 6.93 7.42 17.53
N LEU A 223 7.23 6.12 17.64
CA LEU A 223 6.37 5.22 18.42
C LEU A 223 6.18 5.73 19.85
N ASP A 224 7.23 6.21 20.50
CA ASP A 224 7.17 6.53 21.94
C ASP A 224 6.81 7.99 22.24
N ASP A 225 6.37 8.75 21.22
CA ASP A 225 5.89 10.12 21.45
C ASP A 225 4.62 10.11 22.34
N PRO A 226 4.37 11.19 23.10
CA PRO A 226 3.16 11.27 23.92
C PRO A 226 1.91 11.46 23.06
N LEU A 227 0.74 11.05 23.58
CA LEU A 227 -0.56 11.15 22.90
C LEU A 227 -0.84 12.56 22.35
N SER A 228 -0.45 13.60 23.08
CA SER A 228 -0.61 15.00 22.66
C SER A 228 0.16 15.34 21.38
N ARG A 229 1.27 14.66 21.10
CA ARG A 229 2.04 14.85 19.86
C ARG A 229 1.28 14.31 18.65
N PHE A 230 0.78 13.08 18.76
CA PHE A 230 0.01 12.42 17.70
C PHE A 230 -1.27 13.17 17.34
N MET A 231 -1.91 13.77 18.34
CA MET A 231 -3.17 14.48 18.16
C MET A 231 -3.04 15.85 17.49
N HIS A 232 -1.84 16.43 17.46
CA HIS A 232 -1.64 17.83 17.08
C HIS A 232 -0.57 18.04 16.01
N THR A 233 0.16 16.99 15.62
CA THR A 233 1.24 17.07 14.64
C THR A 233 1.33 15.78 13.83
N ASP A 234 1.89 15.87 12.63
CA ASP A 234 2.28 14.70 11.82
C ASP A 234 3.71 14.23 12.11
N GLY A 235 4.24 14.66 13.27
CA GLY A 235 5.55 14.25 13.76
C GLY A 235 6.70 15.01 13.12
N TYR A 236 7.74 14.26 12.74
CA TYR A 236 9.01 14.82 12.32
C TYR A 236 9.33 14.37 10.91
N ALA A 237 10.05 15.22 10.18
CA ALA A 237 10.66 14.80 8.94
C ALA A 237 11.48 13.50 9.15
N CYS A 238 11.24 12.51 8.31
CA CYS A 238 12.05 11.30 8.22
C CYS A 238 13.49 11.72 7.83
N ARG A 239 14.44 11.66 8.77
CA ARG A 239 15.82 12.07 8.51
C ARG A 239 16.51 11.04 7.60
N ARG A 240 17.26 11.52 6.61
CA ARG A 240 17.97 10.78 5.52
C ARG A 240 17.18 10.57 4.21
N CYS A 241 16.37 11.56 3.81
CA CYS A 241 16.02 11.73 2.40
C CYS A 241 17.22 12.28 1.63
#